data_AF-A0A354Z577-F1
#
_entry.id   AF-A0A354Z577-F1
#
_cell.length_a   1.000
_cell.length_b   1.000
_cell.length_c   1.000
_cell.angle_alpha   90.00
_cell.angle_beta   90.00
_cell.angle_gamma   90.00
#
_symmetry.space_group_name_H-M   'P 1'
#
loop_
_entity.id
_entity.type
_entity.pdbx_description
1 polymer ?
#
loop_
_entity_poly.entity_id
_entity_poly.type
_entity_poly.pdbx_seq_one_letter_code
_entity_poly.pdbx_strand_id
1 'polypeptide(L)'
;MSTTPQQIDLWRKTPSEHQRLEFKEAKQQFDTRKLNEYCVALANEGGGVLLLGVADKPPRPVVGTQAFPNIVDAAEKLFQAVGFRVDIEAVAHPDGRVLVFHIPSRPRGTAYHCDGKYLMRAGEALVPMSEDQLRRIFAEGQPDWLEEPSRTGLDGQQVVELLDTQTFFELLKLPYPTERTGELDRLVRERLVDETAGTYTVRRLGALLLARRLEDFPDVSRKAPRVIVYTGTS
;
A
#
# COMPACT_ATOMS: atom_id res chain seq x y z
N MET A 1 -14.32 -10.90 9.99
CA MET A 1 -15.48 -11.62 9.41
C MET A 1 -15.16 -13.09 9.52
N SER A 2 -16.10 -13.94 9.96
CA SER A 2 -15.83 -15.38 10.04
C SER A 2 -15.92 -16.03 8.67
N THR A 3 -14.99 -16.91 8.36
CA THR A 3 -14.95 -17.65 7.10
C THR A 3 -15.98 -18.76 7.09
N THR A 4 -16.85 -18.80 6.08
CA THR A 4 -17.89 -19.83 5.95
C THR A 4 -17.42 -21.00 5.07
N PRO A 5 -18.01 -22.20 5.21
CA PRO A 5 -17.75 -23.31 4.30
C PRO A 5 -18.00 -22.95 2.83
N GLN A 6 -19.05 -22.18 2.54
CA GLN A 6 -19.36 -21.73 1.18
C GLN A 6 -18.29 -20.79 0.62
N GLN A 7 -17.63 -19.99 1.46
CA GLN A 7 -16.50 -19.17 1.06
C GLN A 7 -15.29 -20.01 0.65
N ILE A 8 -15.04 -21.12 1.36
CA ILE A 8 -14.00 -22.10 1.01
C ILE A 8 -14.33 -22.72 -0.36
N ASP A 9 -15.58 -23.11 -0.60
CA ASP A 9 -16.02 -23.63 -1.90
C ASP A 9 -15.86 -22.62 -3.04
N LEU A 10 -16.08 -21.34 -2.76
CA LEU A 10 -15.84 -20.27 -3.73
C LEU A 10 -14.36 -20.17 -4.07
N TRP A 11 -13.48 -20.14 -3.07
CA TRP A 11 -12.02 -20.08 -3.28
C TRP A 11 -11.49 -21.30 -4.05
N ARG A 12 -12.02 -22.50 -3.78
CA ARG A 12 -11.63 -23.75 -4.46
C ARG A 12 -11.90 -23.71 -5.96
N LYS A 13 -12.96 -23.00 -6.39
CA LYS A 13 -13.37 -22.84 -7.79
C LYS A 13 -12.48 -21.88 -8.58
N THR A 14 -11.65 -21.09 -7.92
CA THR A 14 -10.73 -20.18 -8.62
C THR A 14 -9.78 -20.99 -9.51
N PRO A 15 -9.62 -20.66 -10.80
CA PRO A 15 -8.93 -21.51 -11.76
C PRO A 15 -7.44 -21.76 -11.42
N SER A 16 -6.75 -20.79 -10.84
CA SER A 16 -5.34 -20.91 -10.43
C SER A 16 -5.13 -20.40 -9.00
N GLU A 17 -4.15 -20.96 -8.30
CA GLU A 17 -3.59 -20.29 -7.12
C GLU A 17 -3.01 -18.95 -7.61
N HIS A 18 -3.55 -17.84 -7.12
CA HIS A 18 -3.04 -16.52 -7.43
C HIS A 18 -2.18 -16.03 -6.27
N GLN A 19 -1.43 -14.94 -6.47
CA GLN A 19 -0.45 -14.39 -5.51
C GLN A 19 -0.97 -14.15 -4.08
N ARG A 20 -2.30 -14.20 -3.86
CA ARG A 20 -2.96 -13.93 -2.57
C ARG A 20 -3.83 -15.08 -2.03
N LEU A 21 -3.80 -16.26 -2.65
CA LEU A 21 -4.56 -17.43 -2.20
C LEU A 21 -3.74 -18.70 -2.40
N GLU A 22 -3.51 -19.41 -1.30
CA GLU A 22 -2.65 -20.59 -1.25
C GLU A 22 -3.39 -21.77 -0.62
N PHE A 23 -3.25 -22.97 -1.20
CA PHE A 23 -3.78 -24.21 -0.64
C PHE A 23 -2.66 -25.19 -0.28
N LYS A 24 -2.79 -25.86 0.86
CA LYS A 24 -1.94 -26.99 1.25
C LYS A 24 -2.76 -28.11 1.89
N GLU A 25 -2.48 -29.34 1.52
CA GLU A 25 -3.20 -30.51 2.05
C GLU A 25 -3.02 -30.65 3.56
N ALA A 26 -1.77 -30.65 4.03
CA ALA A 26 -1.41 -30.62 5.45
C ALA A 26 -2.26 -31.52 6.37
N LYS A 27 -2.54 -32.77 5.96
CA LYS A 27 -3.52 -33.65 6.65
C LYS A 27 -3.26 -33.86 8.14
N GLN A 28 -2.00 -34.09 8.50
CA GLN A 28 -1.60 -34.40 9.89
C GLN A 28 -0.78 -33.27 10.52
N GLN A 29 0.19 -32.76 9.78
CA GLN A 29 1.09 -31.71 10.23
C GLN A 29 1.45 -30.77 9.08
N PHE A 30 1.95 -29.60 9.44
CA PHE A 30 2.55 -28.67 8.51
C PHE A 30 3.78 -28.05 9.16
N ASP A 31 4.81 -27.83 8.36
CA ASP A 31 6.08 -27.29 8.83
C ASP A 31 5.92 -25.81 9.22
N THR A 32 6.22 -25.48 10.48
CA THR A 32 6.06 -24.12 11.02
C THR A 32 6.97 -23.13 10.30
N ARG A 33 8.18 -23.53 9.89
CA ARG A 33 9.08 -22.64 9.16
C ARG A 33 8.49 -22.32 7.78
N LYS A 34 7.98 -23.33 7.07
CA LYS A 34 7.27 -23.11 5.80
C LYS A 34 6.06 -22.21 5.99
N LEU A 35 5.28 -22.39 7.06
CA LEU A 35 4.15 -21.50 7.38
C LEU A 35 4.59 -20.05 7.51
N ASN A 36 5.68 -19.79 8.25
CA ASN A 36 6.24 -18.44 8.40
C ASN A 36 6.67 -17.85 7.05
N GLU A 37 7.34 -18.65 6.22
CA GLU A 37 7.78 -18.25 4.88
C GLU A 37 6.60 -17.87 3.97
N TYR A 38 5.51 -18.66 3.97
CA TYR A 38 4.28 -18.33 3.24
C TYR A 38 3.63 -17.05 3.77
N CYS A 39 3.55 -16.88 5.09
CA CYS A 39 2.94 -15.70 5.69
C CYS A 39 3.69 -14.42 5.29
N VAL A 40 5.02 -14.44 5.36
CA VAL A 40 5.84 -13.29 4.93
C VAL A 40 5.70 -13.01 3.44
N ALA A 41 5.75 -14.03 2.60
CA ALA A 41 5.61 -13.84 1.15
C ALA A 41 4.23 -13.29 0.74
N LEU A 42 3.15 -13.80 1.35
CA LEU A 42 1.80 -13.31 1.09
C LEU A 42 1.59 -11.88 1.61
N ALA A 43 2.09 -11.57 2.82
CA ALA A 43 2.04 -10.20 3.35
C ALA A 43 2.80 -9.21 2.47
N ASN A 44 3.92 -9.68 1.89
CA ASN A 44 4.73 -8.92 0.94
C ASN A 44 4.10 -8.76 -0.46
N GLU A 45 3.02 -9.48 -0.78
CA GLU A 45 2.29 -9.37 -2.05
C GLU A 45 0.89 -8.73 -1.88
N GLY A 46 0.70 -8.00 -0.78
CA GLY A 46 -0.54 -7.28 -0.47
C GLY A 46 -1.51 -8.06 0.42
N GLY A 47 -1.01 -9.05 1.15
CA GLY A 47 -1.81 -9.93 2.00
C GLY A 47 -2.47 -11.06 1.22
N GLY A 48 -3.22 -11.88 1.92
CA GLY A 48 -3.90 -13.02 1.30
C GLY A 48 -4.45 -14.02 2.28
N VAL A 49 -4.85 -15.18 1.75
CA VAL A 49 -5.41 -16.28 2.51
C VAL A 49 -4.61 -17.55 2.22
N LEU A 50 -4.17 -18.23 3.27
CA LEU A 50 -3.59 -19.57 3.19
C LEU A 50 -4.56 -20.58 3.83
N LEU A 51 -4.86 -21.66 3.13
CA LEU A 51 -5.74 -22.73 3.59
C LEU A 51 -4.97 -24.03 3.79
N LEU A 52 -5.12 -24.63 4.96
CA LEU A 52 -4.65 -25.98 5.25
C LEU A 52 -5.84 -26.95 5.31
N GLY A 53 -5.67 -28.16 4.76
CA GLY A 53 -6.74 -29.16 4.67
C GLY A 53 -7.44 -29.20 3.32
N VAL A 54 -6.85 -28.59 2.29
CA VAL A 54 -7.36 -28.56 0.91
C VAL A 54 -6.25 -28.98 -0.05
N ALA A 55 -6.56 -29.81 -1.03
CA ALA A 55 -5.60 -30.20 -2.04
C ALA A 55 -5.17 -29.01 -2.92
N ASP A 56 -3.89 -29.01 -3.26
CA ASP A 56 -3.21 -27.94 -4.01
C ASP A 56 -3.74 -27.86 -5.46
N LYS A 57 -3.87 -29.03 -6.11
CA LYS A 57 -4.30 -29.14 -7.51
C LYS A 57 -5.81 -29.20 -7.68
N PRO A 58 -6.38 -28.57 -8.75
CA PRO A 58 -7.77 -28.80 -9.15
C PRO A 58 -8.11 -30.30 -9.25
N PRO A 59 -9.29 -30.74 -8.75
CA PRO A 59 -10.44 -29.93 -8.31
C PRO A 59 -10.36 -29.43 -6.85
N ARG A 60 -9.18 -29.44 -6.22
CA ARG A 60 -8.92 -28.97 -4.85
C ARG A 60 -9.91 -29.54 -3.83
N PRO A 61 -10.04 -30.88 -3.72
CA PRO A 61 -10.88 -31.49 -2.69
C PRO A 61 -10.44 -31.04 -1.29
N VAL A 62 -11.42 -30.81 -0.41
CA VAL A 62 -11.16 -30.69 1.03
C VAL A 62 -10.79 -32.08 1.54
N VAL A 63 -9.63 -32.17 2.18
CA VAL A 63 -9.09 -33.43 2.72
C VAL A 63 -9.10 -33.47 4.25
N GLY A 64 -9.33 -32.32 4.89
CA GLY A 64 -9.25 -32.15 6.33
C GLY A 64 -7.82 -31.99 6.84
N THR A 65 -7.64 -31.30 7.96
CA THR A 65 -6.35 -31.15 8.64
C THR A 65 -6.44 -31.32 10.16
N GLN A 66 -5.49 -32.06 10.72
CA GLN A 66 -5.18 -32.13 12.15
C GLN A 66 -3.98 -31.26 12.55
N ALA A 67 -3.38 -30.54 11.59
CA ALA A 67 -2.30 -29.60 11.89
C ALA A 67 -2.81 -28.49 12.81
N PHE A 68 -1.92 -27.96 13.65
CA PHE A 68 -2.18 -26.86 14.59
C PHE A 68 -3.53 -27.00 15.33
N PRO A 69 -3.68 -28.00 16.22
CA PRO A 69 -4.92 -28.23 16.95
C PRO A 69 -5.25 -27.05 17.89
N ASN A 70 -4.22 -26.45 18.49
CA ASN A 70 -4.36 -25.22 19.27
C ASN A 70 -4.03 -23.99 18.39
N ILE A 71 -5.07 -23.35 17.87
CA ILE A 71 -4.93 -22.17 17.00
C ILE A 71 -4.38 -20.94 17.73
N VAL A 72 -4.60 -20.84 19.05
CA VAL A 72 -4.13 -19.69 19.85
C VAL A 72 -2.62 -19.75 20.01
N ASP A 73 -2.09 -20.92 20.36
CA ASP A 73 -0.64 -21.16 20.43
C ASP A 73 0.04 -21.01 19.05
N ALA A 74 -0.61 -21.47 17.99
CA ALA A 74 -0.11 -21.28 16.62
C ALA A 74 -0.04 -19.80 16.23
N ALA A 75 -1.07 -19.00 16.55
CA ALA A 75 -1.10 -17.57 16.28
C ALA A 75 -0.01 -16.82 17.08
N GLU A 76 0.19 -17.17 18.35
CA GLU A 76 1.25 -16.58 19.18
C GLU A 76 2.65 -16.88 18.62
N LYS A 77 2.94 -18.14 18.29
CA LYS A 77 4.23 -18.55 17.69
C LYS A 77 4.47 -17.87 16.35
N LEU A 78 3.43 -17.76 15.53
CA LEU A 78 3.52 -17.11 14.22
C LEU A 78 3.81 -15.61 14.39
N PHE A 79 3.12 -14.93 15.30
CA PHE A 79 3.39 -13.53 15.62
C PHE A 79 4.84 -13.29 16.09
N GLN A 80 5.35 -14.15 16.99
CA GLN A 80 6.73 -14.07 17.46
C GLN A 80 7.76 -14.27 16.34
N ALA A 81 7.45 -15.14 15.37
CA ALA A 81 8.37 -15.46 14.28
C ALA A 81 8.36 -14.43 13.14
N VAL A 82 7.19 -13.90 12.77
CA VAL A 82 7.03 -13.02 11.60
C VAL A 82 6.87 -11.53 11.95
N GLY A 83 6.56 -11.20 13.21
CA GLY A 83 6.45 -9.82 13.70
C GLY A 83 5.13 -9.11 13.34
N PHE A 84 4.14 -9.82 12.81
CA PHE A 84 2.81 -9.27 12.52
C PHE A 84 1.70 -10.29 12.83
N ARG A 85 0.50 -9.77 13.09
CA ARG A 85 -0.66 -10.58 13.48
C ARG A 85 -1.28 -11.25 12.25
N VAL A 86 -1.41 -12.57 12.30
CA VAL A 86 -2.18 -13.39 11.34
C VAL A 86 -3.39 -13.94 12.08
N ASP A 87 -4.58 -13.70 11.55
CA ASP A 87 -5.80 -14.25 12.14
C ASP A 87 -6.01 -15.69 11.63
N ILE A 88 -6.15 -16.64 12.55
CA ILE A 88 -6.30 -18.06 12.24
C ILE A 88 -7.71 -18.51 12.62
N GLU A 89 -8.44 -19.08 11.66
CA GLU A 89 -9.75 -19.66 11.87
C GLU A 89 -9.74 -21.17 11.62
N ALA A 90 -10.43 -21.93 12.46
CA ALA A 90 -10.74 -23.33 12.20
C ALA A 90 -12.19 -23.44 11.71
N VAL A 91 -12.37 -23.80 10.45
CA VAL A 91 -13.68 -23.94 9.81
C VAL A 91 -14.05 -25.42 9.73
N ALA A 92 -15.21 -25.77 10.26
CA ALA A 92 -15.81 -27.09 10.09
C ALA A 92 -16.53 -27.15 8.73
N HIS A 93 -15.81 -27.54 7.68
CA HIS A 93 -16.40 -27.80 6.37
C HIS A 93 -17.03 -29.20 6.36
N PRO A 94 -18.14 -29.45 5.63
CA PRO A 94 -18.80 -30.77 5.58
C PRO A 94 -17.85 -31.94 5.27
N ASP A 95 -16.88 -31.69 4.38
CA ASP A 95 -15.88 -32.68 3.95
C ASP A 95 -14.65 -32.80 4.89
N GLY A 96 -14.49 -31.91 5.88
CA GLY A 96 -13.37 -31.97 6.83
C GLY A 96 -13.00 -30.62 7.47
N ARG A 97 -12.16 -30.66 8.51
CA ARG A 97 -11.64 -29.45 9.17
C ARG A 97 -10.67 -28.71 8.25
N VAL A 98 -10.86 -27.40 8.07
CA VAL A 98 -9.95 -26.53 7.31
C VAL A 98 -9.43 -25.43 8.22
N LEU A 99 -8.13 -25.16 8.18
CA LEU A 99 -7.55 -23.98 8.82
C LEU A 99 -7.38 -22.87 7.79
N VAL A 100 -7.83 -21.67 8.13
CA VAL A 100 -7.78 -20.48 7.28
C VAL A 100 -6.92 -19.43 7.98
N PHE A 101 -5.84 -19.05 7.32
CA PHE A 101 -4.91 -18.02 7.80
C PHE A 101 -5.15 -16.75 6.99
N HIS A 102 -5.64 -15.70 7.64
CA HIS A 102 -5.81 -14.38 7.06
C HIS A 102 -4.56 -13.54 7.30
N ILE A 103 -3.82 -13.32 6.23
CA ILE A 103 -2.51 -12.68 6.27
C ILE A 103 -2.71 -11.23 5.83
N PRO A 104 -2.39 -10.24 6.69
CA PRO A 104 -2.55 -8.83 6.34
C PRO A 104 -1.53 -8.40 5.29
N SER A 105 -1.82 -7.30 4.60
CA SER A 105 -0.81 -6.61 3.80
C SER A 105 0.25 -5.97 4.69
N ARG A 106 1.50 -5.94 4.22
CA ARG A 106 2.52 -5.07 4.81
C ARG A 106 2.09 -3.60 4.80
N PRO A 107 2.54 -2.79 5.78
CA PRO A 107 2.46 -1.33 5.70
C PRO A 107 3.21 -0.79 4.47
N ARG A 108 2.78 0.38 3.96
CA ARG A 108 3.49 1.03 2.85
C ARG A 108 4.92 1.38 3.25
N GLY A 109 5.86 1.20 2.32
CA GLY A 109 7.26 1.55 2.56
C GLY A 109 8.04 0.55 3.40
N THR A 110 7.44 -0.56 3.81
CA THR A 110 8.12 -1.59 4.61
C THR A 110 7.94 -2.96 3.96
N ALA A 111 8.88 -3.88 4.19
CA ALA A 111 8.79 -5.27 3.75
C ALA A 111 9.04 -6.18 4.96
N TYR A 112 8.27 -7.25 5.08
CA TYR A 112 8.48 -8.26 6.13
C TYR A 112 9.56 -9.25 5.70
N HIS A 113 10.27 -9.81 6.68
CA HIS A 113 11.25 -10.87 6.47
C HIS A 113 11.03 -12.02 7.44
N CYS A 114 11.43 -13.23 7.05
CA CYS A 114 11.59 -14.37 7.96
C CYS A 114 13.07 -14.72 8.04
N ASP A 115 13.68 -14.70 9.23
CA ASP A 115 15.12 -14.98 9.42
C ASP A 115 16.03 -14.17 8.46
N GLY A 116 15.74 -12.88 8.26
CA GLY A 116 16.48 -12.01 7.35
C GLY A 116 16.22 -12.24 5.85
N LYS A 117 15.36 -13.19 5.48
CA LYS A 117 14.96 -13.43 4.09
C LYS A 117 13.67 -12.67 3.76
N TYR A 118 13.77 -11.74 2.82
CA TYR A 118 12.61 -11.14 2.17
C TYR A 118 12.10 -12.12 1.11
N LEU A 119 10.88 -12.61 1.30
CA LEU A 119 10.25 -13.58 0.40
C LEU A 119 9.09 -12.92 -0.34
N MET A 120 8.85 -13.39 -1.55
CA MET A 120 7.73 -13.00 -2.38
C MET A 120 7.18 -14.21 -3.14
N ARG A 121 6.00 -14.04 -3.76
CA ARG A 121 5.46 -15.04 -4.68
C ARG A 121 5.79 -14.68 -6.12
N ALA A 122 6.37 -15.64 -6.85
CA ALA A 122 6.50 -15.60 -8.30
C ALA A 122 5.62 -16.72 -8.88
N GLY A 123 4.36 -16.38 -9.19
CA GLY A 123 3.34 -17.37 -9.52
C GLY A 123 2.99 -18.23 -8.30
N GLU A 124 3.23 -19.54 -8.41
CA GLU A 124 2.99 -20.52 -7.34
C GLU A 124 4.21 -20.74 -6.42
N ALA A 125 5.38 -20.21 -6.79
CA ALA A 125 6.62 -20.45 -6.05
C ALA A 125 6.93 -19.34 -5.02
N LEU A 126 7.45 -19.77 -3.87
CA LEU A 126 8.13 -18.89 -2.92
C LEU A 126 9.56 -18.65 -3.39
N VAL A 127 9.89 -17.37 -3.61
CA VAL A 127 11.24 -16.97 -4.04
C VAL A 127 11.75 -15.81 -3.19
N PRO A 128 13.09 -15.65 -3.05
CA PRO A 128 13.66 -14.43 -2.51
C PRO A 128 13.20 -13.23 -3.33
N MET A 129 12.86 -12.15 -2.66
CA MET A 129 12.46 -10.90 -3.31
C MET A 129 13.66 -10.29 -4.06
N SER A 130 13.42 -9.81 -5.27
CA SER A 130 14.45 -9.10 -6.03
C SER A 130 14.74 -7.72 -5.44
N GLU A 131 15.93 -7.19 -5.72
CA GLU A 131 16.32 -5.86 -5.26
C GLU A 131 15.37 -4.76 -5.80
N ASP A 132 14.98 -4.85 -7.07
CA ASP A 132 14.04 -3.91 -7.69
C ASP A 132 12.68 -3.90 -7.00
N GLN A 133 12.19 -5.08 -6.60
CA GLN A 133 10.92 -5.18 -5.88
C GLN A 133 11.05 -4.57 -4.47
N LEU A 134 12.14 -4.83 -3.75
CA LEU A 134 12.41 -4.19 -2.46
C LEU A 134 12.47 -2.66 -2.58
N ARG A 135 13.22 -2.15 -3.57
CA ARG A 135 13.31 -0.70 -3.83
C ARG A 135 11.95 -0.09 -4.12
N ARG A 136 11.13 -0.77 -4.94
CA ARG A 136 9.76 -0.35 -5.23
C ARG A 136 8.92 -0.27 -3.95
N ILE A 137 8.98 -1.31 -3.11
CA ILE A 137 8.23 -1.35 -1.85
C ILE A 137 8.65 -0.21 -0.93
N PHE A 138 9.95 0.00 -0.73
CA PHE A 138 10.45 1.06 0.15
C PHE A 138 10.12 2.46 -0.38
N ALA A 139 10.04 2.64 -1.70
CA ALA A 139 9.61 3.88 -2.32
C ALA A 139 8.13 4.21 -2.06
N GLU A 140 7.27 3.23 -1.76
CA GLU A 140 5.85 3.48 -1.43
C GLU A 140 5.65 4.34 -0.17
N GLY A 141 6.64 4.35 0.73
CA GLY A 141 6.61 5.14 1.96
C GLY A 141 7.19 6.55 1.80
N GLN A 142 7.73 6.88 0.62
CA GLN A 142 8.21 8.23 0.35
C GLN A 142 7.03 9.19 0.15
N PRO A 143 7.21 10.49 0.43
CA PRO A 143 6.23 11.50 0.04
C PRO A 143 5.86 11.32 -1.43
N ASP A 144 4.58 11.49 -1.75
CA ASP A 144 4.15 11.57 -3.15
C ASP A 144 5.03 12.60 -3.87
N TRP A 145 5.36 12.38 -5.14
CA TRP A 145 6.13 13.32 -5.94
C TRP A 145 5.56 14.74 -5.86
N LEU A 146 4.24 14.89 -5.72
CA LEU A 146 3.55 16.18 -5.54
C LEU A 146 3.84 16.87 -4.19
N GLU A 147 4.15 16.09 -3.16
CA GLU A 147 4.43 16.54 -1.80
C GLU A 147 5.89 16.96 -1.61
N GLU A 148 6.76 16.63 -2.58
CA GLU A 148 8.17 16.99 -2.51
C GLU A 148 8.37 18.53 -2.61
N PRO A 149 9.43 19.07 -1.95
CA PRO A 149 9.83 20.47 -2.09
C PRO A 149 10.18 20.84 -3.54
N SER A 150 9.73 22.02 -3.98
CA SER A 150 10.11 22.61 -5.26
C SER A 150 10.99 23.85 -5.08
N ARG A 151 10.60 24.77 -4.19
CA ARG A 151 11.41 25.93 -3.77
C ARG A 151 11.43 26.02 -2.25
N THR A 152 12.60 26.17 -1.66
CA THR A 152 12.80 26.19 -0.20
C THR A 152 13.47 27.50 0.25
N GLY A 153 13.40 27.80 1.54
CA GLY A 153 14.09 28.94 2.15
C GLY A 153 13.51 30.29 1.74
N LEU A 154 12.22 30.33 1.41
CA LEU A 154 11.53 31.54 0.99
C LEU A 154 11.04 32.33 2.20
N ASP A 155 10.98 33.65 2.09
CA ASP A 155 10.17 34.47 2.99
C ASP A 155 8.71 34.55 2.50
N GLY A 156 7.84 35.10 3.35
CA GLY A 156 6.41 35.21 3.02
C GLY A 156 6.10 36.11 1.83
N GLN A 157 6.96 37.08 1.51
CA GLN A 157 6.78 37.93 0.34
C GLN A 157 7.10 37.16 -0.95
N GLN A 158 8.21 36.44 -0.95
CA GLN A 158 8.64 35.63 -2.09
C GLN A 158 7.62 34.54 -2.44
N VAL A 159 6.95 33.94 -1.45
CA VAL A 159 5.88 32.96 -1.71
C VAL A 159 4.72 33.59 -2.49
N VAL A 160 4.25 34.77 -2.09
CA VAL A 160 3.13 35.48 -2.73
C VAL A 160 3.53 36.07 -4.10
N GLU A 161 4.81 36.38 -4.30
CA GLU A 161 5.35 36.77 -5.61
C GLU A 161 5.41 35.59 -6.59
N LEU A 162 5.70 34.38 -6.09
CA LEU A 162 5.80 33.18 -6.92
C LEU A 162 4.43 32.56 -7.24
N LEU A 163 3.45 32.69 -6.33
CA LEU A 163 2.13 32.04 -6.43
C LEU A 163 1.00 33.03 -6.69
N ASP A 164 0.02 32.63 -7.50
CA ASP A 164 -1.21 33.36 -7.74
C ASP A 164 -2.25 33.03 -6.64
N THR A 165 -2.04 33.61 -5.47
CA THR A 165 -2.94 33.48 -4.32
C THR A 165 -4.31 34.07 -4.61
N GLN A 166 -4.39 35.13 -5.41
CA GLN A 166 -5.67 35.79 -5.73
C GLN A 166 -6.63 34.84 -6.46
N THR A 167 -6.18 34.25 -7.57
CA THR A 167 -6.98 33.28 -8.33
C THR A 167 -7.35 32.07 -7.48
N PHE A 168 -6.45 31.62 -6.60
CA PHE A 168 -6.72 30.52 -5.68
C PHE A 168 -7.92 30.78 -4.75
N PHE A 169 -7.96 31.93 -4.07
CA PHE A 169 -9.07 32.28 -3.18
C PHE A 169 -10.38 32.49 -3.97
N GLU A 170 -10.30 33.08 -5.16
CA GLU A 170 -11.45 33.27 -6.04
C GLU A 170 -12.08 31.93 -6.47
N LEU A 171 -11.27 30.99 -6.96
CA LEU A 171 -11.74 29.67 -7.40
C LEU A 171 -12.34 28.85 -6.27
N LEU A 172 -11.79 28.97 -5.05
CA LEU A 172 -12.34 28.33 -3.85
C LEU A 172 -13.52 29.09 -3.24
N LYS A 173 -13.89 30.26 -3.78
CA LYS A 173 -14.95 31.15 -3.26
C LYS A 173 -14.74 31.52 -1.79
N LEU A 174 -13.49 31.77 -1.42
CA LEU A 174 -13.10 32.16 -0.07
C LEU A 174 -12.88 33.69 -0.01
N PRO A 175 -13.16 34.32 1.14
CA PRO A 175 -12.81 35.73 1.32
C PRO A 175 -11.29 35.88 1.26
N TYR A 176 -10.84 36.89 0.51
CA TYR A 176 -9.41 37.20 0.44
C TYR A 176 -8.94 37.83 1.76
N PRO A 177 -7.89 37.31 2.41
CA PRO A 177 -7.38 37.85 3.67
C PRO A 177 -6.91 39.30 3.55
N THR A 178 -7.08 40.09 4.60
CA THR A 178 -6.55 41.47 4.66
C THR A 178 -5.06 41.51 5.03
N GLU A 179 -4.56 40.46 5.69
CA GLU A 179 -3.18 40.33 6.12
C GLU A 179 -2.50 39.18 5.38
N ARG A 180 -1.24 39.39 4.97
CA ARG A 180 -0.43 38.39 4.28
C ARG A 180 -0.30 37.08 5.05
N THR A 181 -0.22 37.16 6.38
CA THR A 181 -0.19 35.99 7.27
C THR A 181 -1.39 35.08 7.01
N GLY A 182 -2.58 35.64 6.75
CA GLY A 182 -3.77 34.86 6.44
C GLY A 182 -3.71 34.15 5.09
N GLU A 183 -2.99 34.71 4.10
CA GLU A 183 -2.75 34.03 2.82
C GLU A 183 -1.83 32.83 3.02
N LEU A 184 -0.70 33.02 3.70
CA LEU A 184 0.30 31.99 3.98
C LEU A 184 -0.29 30.88 4.85
N ASP A 185 -1.03 31.22 5.89
CA ASP A 185 -1.74 30.27 6.76
C ASP A 185 -2.69 29.39 5.94
N ARG A 186 -3.38 29.95 4.95
CA ARG A 186 -4.27 29.16 4.10
C ARG A 186 -3.48 28.19 3.21
N LEU A 187 -2.39 28.65 2.60
CA LEU A 187 -1.53 27.79 1.77
C LEU A 187 -0.90 26.65 2.58
N VAL A 188 -0.54 26.90 3.85
CA VAL A 188 -0.02 25.89 4.77
C VAL A 188 -1.11 24.88 5.15
N ARG A 189 -2.33 25.34 5.50
CA ARG A 189 -3.46 24.46 5.81
C ARG A 189 -3.84 23.55 4.65
N GLU A 190 -3.76 24.07 3.44
CA GLU A 190 -4.03 23.33 2.19
C GLU A 190 -2.83 22.52 1.71
N ARG A 191 -1.76 22.46 2.51
CA ARG A 191 -0.58 21.63 2.26
C ARG A 191 0.14 21.97 0.94
N LEU A 192 0.00 23.21 0.45
CA LEU A 192 0.68 23.70 -0.75
C LEU A 192 2.06 24.31 -0.43
N VAL A 193 2.20 24.80 0.80
CA VAL A 193 3.44 25.39 1.34
C VAL A 193 3.69 24.79 2.73
N ASP A 194 4.94 24.55 3.07
CA ASP A 194 5.38 24.20 4.42
C ASP A 194 6.09 25.40 5.06
N GLU A 195 5.84 25.63 6.35
CA GLU A 195 6.58 26.61 7.15
C GLU A 195 7.50 25.89 8.13
N THR A 196 8.76 26.29 8.21
CA THR A 196 9.72 25.79 9.18
C THR A 196 10.57 26.95 9.69
N ALA A 197 10.45 27.25 10.98
CA ALA A 197 11.22 28.29 11.67
C ALA A 197 11.18 29.67 10.97
N GLY A 198 10.01 30.06 10.45
CA GLY A 198 9.80 31.35 9.75
C GLY A 198 10.27 31.39 8.30
N THR A 199 10.72 30.26 7.74
CA THR A 199 10.99 30.10 6.31
C THR A 199 9.95 29.20 5.67
N TYR A 200 9.65 29.44 4.39
CA TYR A 200 8.63 28.74 3.64
C TYR A 200 9.24 27.85 2.55
N THR A 201 8.57 26.74 2.29
CA THR A 201 8.88 25.81 1.22
C THR A 201 7.62 25.57 0.38
N VAL A 202 7.66 25.93 -0.89
CA VAL A 202 6.58 25.61 -1.84
C VAL A 202 6.75 24.16 -2.29
N ARG A 203 5.70 23.36 -2.14
CA ARG A 203 5.65 21.99 -2.65
C ARG A 203 5.38 21.98 -4.15
N ARG A 204 5.74 20.89 -4.83
CA ARG A 204 5.44 20.72 -6.26
C ARG A 204 3.96 20.86 -6.57
N LEU A 205 3.07 20.39 -5.70
CA LEU A 205 1.63 20.60 -5.83
C LEU A 205 1.27 22.09 -5.85
N GLY A 206 1.81 22.88 -4.92
CA GLY A 206 1.61 24.33 -4.87
C GLY A 206 2.14 25.03 -6.11
N ALA A 207 3.34 24.66 -6.57
CA ALA A 207 3.91 25.18 -7.81
C ALA A 207 3.07 24.84 -9.04
N LEU A 208 2.61 23.60 -9.19
CA LEU A 208 1.83 23.18 -10.35
C LEU A 208 0.45 23.85 -10.43
N LEU A 209 -0.20 24.02 -9.28
CA LEU A 209 -1.54 24.59 -9.22
C LEU A 209 -1.53 26.11 -9.28
N LEU A 210 -0.58 26.74 -8.58
CA LEU A 210 -0.64 28.17 -8.27
C LEU A 210 0.54 28.98 -8.80
N ALA A 211 1.57 28.40 -9.43
CA ALA A 211 2.68 29.21 -9.93
C ALA A 211 2.19 30.26 -10.94
N ARG A 212 2.58 31.52 -10.73
CA ARG A 212 2.37 32.57 -11.74
C ARG A 212 3.13 32.24 -13.02
N ARG A 213 4.32 31.65 -12.88
CA ARG A 213 5.16 31.17 -13.97
C ARG A 213 5.84 29.87 -13.57
N LEU A 214 5.56 28.78 -14.28
CA LEU A 214 6.16 27.46 -13.98
C LEU A 214 7.68 27.44 -14.19
N GLU A 215 8.23 28.33 -15.02
CA GLU A 215 9.69 28.49 -15.23
C GLU A 215 10.44 28.91 -13.96
N ASP A 216 9.77 29.55 -13.01
CA ASP A 216 10.35 29.91 -11.71
C ASP A 216 10.56 28.67 -10.82
N PHE A 217 10.07 27.49 -11.22
CA PHE A 217 10.18 26.21 -10.52
C PHE A 217 10.85 25.15 -11.42
N PRO A 218 12.19 24.98 -11.37
CA PRO A 218 12.93 24.19 -12.34
C PRO A 218 12.46 22.74 -12.53
N ASP A 219 12.03 22.10 -11.44
CA ASP A 219 11.57 20.71 -11.37
C ASP A 219 10.18 20.48 -11.99
N VAL A 220 9.36 21.52 -12.11
CA VAL A 220 8.04 21.47 -12.76
C VAL A 220 7.90 22.38 -13.99
N SER A 221 8.97 23.08 -14.38
CA SER A 221 9.01 24.01 -15.50
C SER A 221 8.45 23.48 -16.83
N ARG A 222 8.58 22.18 -17.09
CA ARG A 222 8.12 21.50 -18.32
C ARG A 222 6.76 20.82 -18.19
N LYS A 223 5.99 21.13 -17.14
CA LYS A 223 4.69 20.50 -16.85
C LYS A 223 3.49 21.37 -17.25
N ALA A 224 3.72 22.47 -17.96
CA ALA A 224 2.65 23.34 -18.45
C ALA A 224 1.72 22.60 -19.43
N PRO A 225 0.38 22.75 -19.32
CA PRO A 225 -0.56 22.19 -20.27
C PRO A 225 -0.36 22.81 -21.66
N ARG A 226 -0.44 21.98 -22.70
CA ARG A 226 -0.41 22.41 -24.11
C ARG A 226 -1.77 22.21 -24.73
N VAL A 227 -2.39 23.29 -25.18
CA VAL A 227 -3.68 23.25 -25.88
C VAL A 227 -3.41 23.24 -27.39
N ILE A 228 -3.92 22.22 -28.09
CA ILE A 228 -3.84 22.10 -29.54
C ILE A 228 -5.27 22.17 -30.07
N VAL A 229 -5.57 23.19 -30.87
CA VAL A 229 -6.88 23.36 -31.50
C VAL A 229 -6.82 22.80 -32.91
N TYR A 230 -7.65 21.80 -33.20
CA TYR A 230 -7.82 21.24 -34.54
C TYR A 230 -8.98 21.93 -35.24
N THR A 231 -8.83 22.22 -36.53
CA THR A 231 -9.90 22.75 -37.37
C THR A 231 -10.74 21.62 -37.95
N GLY A 232 -12.04 21.58 -37.59
CA GLY A 232 -13.04 20.63 -38.07
C GLY A 232 -14.25 20.59 -37.13
N THR A 233 -15.44 20.26 -37.65
CA THR A 233 -16.64 20.03 -36.81
C THR A 233 -16.52 18.69 -36.07
N SER A 234 -16.71 18.73 -34.76
CA SER A 234 -16.87 17.55 -33.89
C SER A 234 -18.08 16.70 -34.27
#